data_AF-A0AAW9HYS1-F1
#
_entry.id   AF-A0AAW9HYS1-F1
#
_cell.length_a   1.000
_cell.length_b   1.000
_cell.length_c   1.000
_cell.angle_alpha   90.00
_cell.angle_beta   90.00
_cell.angle_gamma   90.00
#
_symmetry.space_group_name_H-M   'P 1'
#
loop_
_entity.id
_entity.type
_entity.pdbx_description
1 polymer ?
#
loop_
_entity_poly.entity_id
_entity_poly.type
_entity_poly.pdbx_seq_one_letter_code
_entity_poly.pdbx_strand_id
1 'polypeptide(L)'
;MRENRKIKEPIVAITKALTEGKSLEKALDLLPIDKIIQKGDKVIITPNWVKDKSAKDGVVVGPKTLQRLIQYVKTKEPSTIYIATGSGGTETTEVMTSVGYDKVIKEEDVEFIDMNYGPFIELELDHDIIKTTPINKIVDEADVI
;
A
#
# COMPACT_ATOMS: atom_id res chain seq x y z
N MET A 1 1.01 -6.62 -19.28
CA MET A 1 -0.05 -6.00 -18.43
C MET A 1 -0.79 -7.11 -17.70
N ARG A 2 -1.24 -6.94 -16.45
CA ARG A 2 -2.14 -7.92 -15.80
C ARG A 2 -3.46 -7.94 -16.57
N GLU A 3 -3.66 -8.90 -17.46
CA GLU A 3 -4.80 -8.97 -18.40
C GLU A 3 -6.15 -9.17 -17.67
N ASN A 4 -6.10 -9.68 -16.44
CA ASN A 4 -7.26 -10.03 -15.62
C ASN A 4 -7.43 -9.11 -14.40
N ARG A 5 -7.57 -7.80 -14.61
CA ARG A 5 -7.95 -6.87 -13.53
C ARG A 5 -9.38 -7.18 -13.04
N LYS A 6 -9.56 -7.26 -11.70
CA LYS A 6 -10.88 -7.37 -11.03
C LYS A 6 -11.82 -6.21 -11.44
N ILE A 7 -11.27 -5.01 -11.58
CA ILE A 7 -11.96 -3.81 -12.09
C ILE A 7 -11.37 -3.44 -13.46
N LYS A 8 -12.21 -3.44 -14.50
CA LYS A 8 -11.78 -3.22 -15.90
C LYS A 8 -11.58 -1.75 -16.25
N GLU A 9 -12.33 -0.85 -15.64
CA GLU A 9 -12.30 0.58 -15.90
C GLU A 9 -11.63 1.35 -14.75
N PRO A 10 -10.96 2.47 -15.02
CA PRO A 10 -10.45 3.32 -13.94
C PRO A 10 -11.62 3.95 -13.16
N ILE A 11 -11.60 3.82 -11.84
CA ILE A 11 -12.59 4.42 -10.94
C ILE A 11 -11.83 5.31 -9.95
N VAL A 12 -12.28 6.56 -9.80
CA VAL A 12 -11.66 7.55 -8.92
C VAL A 12 -12.71 8.11 -7.98
N ALA A 13 -12.42 8.14 -6.69
CA ALA A 13 -13.23 8.80 -5.67
C ALA A 13 -12.44 9.94 -5.04
N ILE A 14 -13.03 11.13 -4.96
CA ILE A 14 -12.45 12.32 -4.32
C ILE A 14 -13.44 12.81 -3.27
N THR A 15 -13.00 12.90 -2.03
CA THR A 15 -13.86 13.23 -0.90
C THR A 15 -13.24 14.29 0.01
N LYS A 16 -14.09 14.88 0.85
CA LYS A 16 -13.68 15.79 1.92
C LYS A 16 -14.48 15.49 3.18
N ALA A 17 -13.81 15.48 4.33
CA ALA A 17 -14.41 15.37 5.65
C ALA A 17 -13.63 16.19 6.68
N LEU A 18 -14.11 16.18 7.93
CA LEU A 18 -13.46 16.87 9.05
C LEU A 18 -12.07 16.31 9.38
N THR A 19 -11.84 15.03 9.11
CA THR A 19 -10.55 14.36 9.32
C THR A 19 -10.12 13.61 8.06
N GLU A 20 -8.81 13.39 7.94
CA GLU A 20 -8.22 12.63 6.84
C GLU A 20 -8.75 11.19 6.80
N GLY A 21 -8.78 10.50 7.95
CA GLY A 21 -9.35 9.15 8.04
C GLY A 21 -10.82 9.06 7.63
N LYS A 22 -11.65 10.08 7.93
CA LYS A 22 -13.05 10.12 7.46
C LYS A 22 -13.16 10.43 5.98
N SER A 23 -12.20 11.14 5.41
CA SER A 23 -12.14 11.37 3.96
C SER A 23 -11.78 10.07 3.26
N LEU A 24 -10.78 9.35 3.77
CA LEU A 24 -10.39 8.01 3.31
C LEU A 24 -11.56 7.02 3.33
N GLU A 25 -12.24 6.85 4.46
CA GLU A 25 -13.41 5.95 4.56
C GLU A 25 -14.47 6.26 3.50
N LYS A 26 -14.87 7.54 3.41
CA LYS A 26 -15.84 7.96 2.40
C LYS A 26 -15.38 7.69 0.98
N ALA A 27 -14.09 7.83 0.69
CA ALA A 27 -13.56 7.57 -0.64
C ALA A 27 -13.63 6.07 -0.94
N LEU A 28 -13.25 5.21 0.00
CA LEU A 28 -13.33 3.75 -0.15
C LEU A 28 -14.77 3.27 -0.31
N ASP A 29 -15.73 3.87 0.41
CA ASP A 29 -17.15 3.52 0.31
C ASP A 29 -17.80 3.91 -1.03
N LEU A 30 -17.20 4.84 -1.78
CA LEU A 30 -17.62 5.19 -3.15
C LEU A 30 -17.02 4.25 -4.21
N LEU A 31 -16.00 3.46 -3.85
CA LEU A 31 -15.39 2.47 -4.73
C LEU A 31 -16.10 1.12 -4.58
N PRO A 32 -16.05 0.24 -5.60
CA PRO A 32 -16.57 -1.12 -5.49
C PRO A 32 -15.61 -2.01 -4.67
N ILE A 33 -15.31 -1.61 -3.42
CA ILE A 33 -14.24 -2.21 -2.62
C ILE A 33 -14.48 -3.69 -2.33
N ASP A 34 -15.74 -4.12 -2.19
CA ASP A 34 -16.10 -5.53 -1.98
C ASP A 34 -15.86 -6.39 -3.24
N LYS A 35 -15.69 -5.77 -4.41
CA LYS A 35 -15.23 -6.45 -5.64
C LYS A 35 -13.72 -6.44 -5.79
N ILE A 36 -13.04 -5.52 -5.10
CA ILE A 36 -11.57 -5.36 -5.15
C ILE A 36 -10.93 -6.30 -4.13
N ILE A 37 -11.35 -6.21 -2.87
CA ILE A 37 -10.85 -6.99 -1.73
C ILE A 37 -11.92 -8.00 -1.33
N GLN A 38 -11.62 -9.27 -1.53
CA GLN A 38 -12.45 -10.40 -1.16
C GLN A 38 -11.88 -11.09 0.07
N LYS A 39 -12.76 -11.77 0.82
CA LYS A 39 -12.35 -12.58 1.97
C LYS A 39 -11.27 -13.58 1.57
N GLY A 40 -10.19 -13.62 2.34
CA GLY A 40 -9.05 -14.49 2.10
C GLY A 40 -8.01 -13.96 1.12
N ASP A 41 -8.21 -12.78 0.51
CA ASP A 41 -7.18 -12.13 -0.30
C ASP A 41 -5.93 -11.82 0.54
N LYS A 42 -4.76 -11.94 -0.06
CA LYS A 42 -3.51 -11.33 0.41
C LYS A 42 -3.41 -9.91 -0.12
N VAL A 43 -3.39 -8.94 0.78
CA VAL A 43 -3.46 -7.51 0.42
C VAL A 43 -2.13 -6.83 0.73
N ILE A 44 -1.56 -6.14 -0.27
CA ILE A 44 -0.46 -5.20 -0.07
C ILE A 44 -1.05 -3.79 0.08
N ILE A 45 -0.51 -3.03 1.03
CA ILE A 45 -0.69 -1.57 1.14
C ILE A 45 0.68 -0.94 0.90
N THR A 46 0.80 -0.11 -0.15
CA THR A 46 2.05 0.59 -0.51
C THR A 46 1.97 2.09 -0.16
N PRO A 47 2.25 2.51 1.10
CA PRO A 47 2.23 3.92 1.45
C PRO A 47 3.47 4.65 0.92
N ASN A 48 3.34 5.95 0.68
CA ASN A 48 4.45 6.80 0.25
C ASN A 48 5.32 7.23 1.44
N TRP A 49 6.56 6.77 1.53
CA TRP A 49 7.52 7.01 2.63
C TRP A 49 8.85 7.60 2.12
N VAL A 50 8.88 8.85 1.66
CA VAL A 50 10.05 9.35 0.93
C VAL A 50 11.27 9.63 1.83
N LYS A 51 11.09 10.40 2.92
CA LYS A 51 12.12 10.81 3.89
C LYS A 51 11.51 11.00 5.28
N ASP A 52 12.35 11.19 6.29
CA ASP A 52 12.04 11.49 7.70
C ASP A 52 11.47 12.91 7.89
N LYS A 53 10.32 13.18 7.28
CA LYS A 53 9.61 14.46 7.38
C LYS A 53 8.19 14.29 7.88
N SER A 54 7.56 15.40 8.25
CA SER A 54 6.17 15.37 8.70
C SER A 54 5.23 15.05 7.55
N ALA A 55 4.15 14.32 7.82
CA ALA A 55 3.08 14.10 6.84
C ALA A 55 2.45 15.43 6.35
N LYS A 56 2.52 16.49 7.15
CA LYS A 56 2.06 17.84 6.77
C LYS A 56 2.82 18.43 5.57
N ASP A 57 4.03 17.96 5.34
CA ASP A 57 4.87 18.40 4.22
C ASP A 57 4.52 17.67 2.91
N GLY A 58 3.59 16.70 2.95
CA GLY A 58 3.23 15.85 1.80
C GLY A 58 4.30 14.84 1.42
N VAL A 59 5.35 14.69 2.24
CA VAL A 59 6.52 13.83 1.96
C VAL A 59 6.25 12.38 2.36
N VAL A 60 5.40 12.17 3.38
CA VAL A 60 5.00 10.86 3.88
C VAL A 60 3.50 10.81 4.19
N VAL A 61 2.90 9.62 4.20
CA VAL A 61 1.52 9.43 4.66
C VAL A 61 1.43 9.59 6.19
N GLY A 62 0.30 10.07 6.72
CA GLY A 62 0.13 10.13 8.18
C GLY A 62 0.02 8.73 8.80
N PRO A 63 0.67 8.42 9.95
CA PRO A 63 0.56 7.11 10.60
C PRO A 63 -0.88 6.76 10.99
N LYS A 64 -1.68 7.76 11.40
CA LYS A 64 -3.12 7.58 11.69
C LYS A 64 -3.93 7.21 10.44
N THR A 65 -3.55 7.73 9.27
CA THR A 65 -4.22 7.41 8.00
C THR A 65 -3.90 6.00 7.57
N LEU A 66 -2.62 5.60 7.66
CA LEU A 66 -2.20 4.23 7.43
C LEU A 66 -2.94 3.25 8.36
N GLN A 67 -2.96 3.54 9.66
CA GLN A 67 -3.69 2.74 10.63
C GLN A 67 -5.17 2.61 10.26
N ARG A 68 -5.80 3.71 9.85
CA ARG A 68 -7.21 3.69 9.46
C ARG A 68 -7.47 2.87 8.20
N LEU A 69 -6.57 2.91 7.22
CA LEU A 69 -6.65 2.07 6.03
C LEU A 69 -6.53 0.59 6.40
N ILE A 70 -5.55 0.23 7.24
CA ILE A 70 -5.37 -1.15 7.71
C ILE A 70 -6.64 -1.66 8.37
N GLN A 71 -7.21 -0.89 9.31
CA GLN A 71 -8.45 -1.24 10.00
C GLN A 71 -9.62 -1.41 9.03
N TYR A 72 -9.73 -0.54 8.02
CA TYR A 72 -10.75 -0.67 6.99
C TYR A 72 -10.57 -1.97 6.18
N VAL A 73 -9.36 -2.25 5.72
CA VAL A 73 -9.04 -3.45 4.93
C VAL A 73 -9.31 -4.72 5.74
N LYS A 74 -8.99 -4.75 7.04
CA LYS A 74 -9.33 -5.87 7.93
C LYS A 74 -10.82 -6.20 7.97
N THR A 75 -11.70 -5.21 7.79
CA THR A 75 -13.16 -5.48 7.73
C THR A 75 -13.57 -6.35 6.54
N LYS A 76 -12.69 -6.52 5.55
CA LYS A 76 -12.90 -7.39 4.38
C LYS A 76 -12.38 -8.80 4.59
N GLU A 77 -11.88 -9.11 5.79
CA GLU A 77 -11.35 -10.43 6.17
C GLU A 77 -10.26 -10.97 5.22
N PRO A 78 -9.21 -10.19 4.89
CA PRO A 78 -8.06 -10.71 4.13
C PRO A 78 -7.34 -11.79 4.94
N SER A 79 -6.64 -12.71 4.27
CA SER A 79 -5.81 -13.69 4.98
C SER A 79 -4.55 -13.06 5.56
N THR A 80 -4.03 -12.03 4.88
CA THR A 80 -2.78 -11.36 5.22
C THR A 80 -2.81 -9.92 4.72
N ILE A 81 -2.22 -9.00 5.49
CA ILE A 81 -1.97 -7.62 5.08
C ILE A 81 -0.47 -7.35 5.18
N TYR A 82 0.14 -6.96 4.07
CA TYR A 82 1.52 -6.51 3.99
C TYR A 82 1.58 -4.99 3.86
N ILE A 83 2.36 -4.33 4.69
CA ILE A 83 2.85 -2.97 4.43
C ILE A 83 4.14 -3.13 3.63
N ALA A 84 4.03 -3.08 2.31
CA ALA A 84 5.18 -3.25 1.42
C ALA A 84 5.54 -1.90 0.79
N THR A 85 6.66 -1.33 1.19
CA THR A 85 7.17 -0.07 0.63
C THR A 85 8.65 0.06 0.95
N GLY A 86 9.34 0.95 0.25
CA GLY A 86 10.72 1.34 0.53
C GLY A 86 10.84 2.86 0.48
N SER A 87 11.75 3.43 1.26
CA SER A 87 11.99 4.87 1.19
C SER A 87 12.99 5.23 0.09
N GLY A 88 12.78 6.39 -0.53
CA GLY A 88 13.61 6.85 -1.65
C GLY A 88 14.76 7.79 -1.26
N GLY A 89 14.75 8.32 -0.03
CA GLY A 89 15.61 9.45 0.31
C GLY A 89 16.38 9.40 1.64
N THR A 90 16.04 8.46 2.50
CA THR A 90 16.68 8.11 3.78
C THR A 90 16.46 6.61 3.98
N GLU A 91 17.15 5.92 4.89
CA GLU A 91 16.89 4.49 5.16
C GLU A 91 15.46 4.23 5.63
N THR A 92 14.84 3.14 5.15
CA THR A 92 13.40 2.88 5.39
C THR A 92 13.10 2.71 6.87
N THR A 93 14.01 2.06 7.60
CA THR A 93 13.90 1.84 9.05
C THR A 93 13.93 3.15 9.84
N GLU A 94 14.72 4.14 9.41
CA GLU A 94 14.76 5.46 10.04
C GLU A 94 13.45 6.23 9.81
N VAL A 95 12.90 6.17 8.61
CA VAL A 95 11.58 6.75 8.31
C VAL A 95 10.48 6.06 9.14
N MET A 96 10.56 4.73 9.24
CA MET A 96 9.62 3.91 10.01
C MET A 96 9.56 4.32 11.48
N THR A 97 10.73 4.45 12.13
CA THR A 97 10.81 4.81 13.55
C THR A 97 10.53 6.29 13.80
N SER A 98 11.03 7.21 12.95
CA SER A 98 10.88 8.66 13.16
C SER A 98 9.42 9.12 13.02
N VAL A 99 8.68 8.56 12.05
CA VAL A 99 7.27 8.90 11.82
C VAL A 99 6.33 8.09 12.73
N GLY A 100 6.76 6.91 13.18
CA GLY A 100 6.02 6.05 14.10
C GLY A 100 5.17 4.97 13.42
N TYR A 101 5.58 4.50 12.24
CA TYR A 101 4.90 3.39 11.55
C TYR A 101 5.18 2.03 12.21
N ASP A 102 6.32 1.88 12.86
CA ASP A 102 6.67 0.70 13.66
C ASP A 102 5.58 0.37 14.71
N LYS A 103 5.06 1.40 15.38
CA LYS A 103 3.95 1.28 16.33
C LYS A 103 2.67 0.84 15.65
N VAL A 104 2.32 1.44 14.51
CA VAL A 104 1.11 1.10 13.75
C VAL A 104 1.18 -0.36 13.27
N ILE A 105 2.30 -0.76 12.68
CA ILE A 105 2.52 -2.13 12.19
C ILE A 105 2.37 -3.14 13.33
N LYS A 106 2.97 -2.85 14.49
CA LYS A 106 2.90 -3.70 15.68
C LYS A 106 1.49 -3.74 16.30
N GLU A 107 0.84 -2.60 16.47
CA GLU A 107 -0.50 -2.49 17.07
C GLU A 107 -1.55 -3.18 16.20
N GLU A 108 -1.40 -3.08 14.88
CA GLU A 108 -2.31 -3.71 13.92
C GLU A 108 -1.90 -5.14 13.56
N ASP A 109 -0.80 -5.68 14.10
CA ASP A 109 -0.36 -7.07 13.82
C ASP A 109 -0.33 -7.38 12.31
N VAL A 110 0.34 -6.52 11.54
CA VAL A 110 0.53 -6.67 10.09
C VAL A 110 2.01 -6.85 9.75
N GLU A 111 2.29 -7.41 8.57
CA GLU A 111 3.67 -7.69 8.16
C GLU A 111 4.27 -6.49 7.41
N PHE A 112 5.52 -6.15 7.69
CA PHE A 112 6.25 -5.11 6.96
C PHE A 112 7.31 -5.73 6.05
N ILE A 113 7.35 -5.26 4.80
CA ILE A 113 8.32 -5.69 3.78
C ILE A 113 8.97 -4.45 3.19
N ASP A 114 10.28 -4.32 3.36
CA ASP A 114 11.04 -3.26 2.72
C ASP A 114 11.31 -3.62 1.26
N MET A 115 10.62 -2.92 0.35
CA MET A 115 10.70 -3.19 -1.09
C MET A 115 12.04 -2.75 -1.72
N ASN A 116 12.88 -2.00 -0.99
CA ASN A 116 14.24 -1.67 -1.44
C ASN A 116 15.17 -2.88 -1.41
N TYR A 117 14.79 -3.94 -0.69
CA TYR A 117 15.56 -5.16 -0.56
C TYR A 117 14.83 -6.34 -1.20
N GLY A 118 15.61 -7.30 -1.70
CA GLY A 118 15.08 -8.48 -2.37
C GLY A 118 14.39 -9.46 -1.43
N PRO A 119 13.90 -10.59 -1.96
CA PRO A 119 14.19 -11.09 -3.31
C PRO A 119 13.47 -10.30 -4.42
N PHE A 120 14.14 -10.15 -5.56
CA PHE A 120 13.59 -9.57 -6.78
C PHE A 120 13.32 -10.66 -7.83
N ILE A 121 12.35 -10.41 -8.69
CA ILE A 121 12.06 -11.17 -9.91
C ILE A 121 12.12 -10.25 -11.12
N GLU A 122 12.39 -10.80 -12.29
CA GLU A 122 12.36 -10.05 -13.55
C GLU A 122 10.92 -10.00 -14.09
N LEU A 123 10.37 -8.80 -14.23
CA LEU A 123 9.12 -8.55 -14.92
C LEU A 123 9.41 -8.28 -16.39
N GLU A 124 8.88 -9.10 -17.28
CA GLU A 124 8.92 -8.80 -18.71
C GLU A 124 8.01 -7.62 -19.05
N LEU A 125 8.56 -6.70 -19.83
CA LEU A 125 7.89 -5.50 -20.31
C LEU A 125 7.61 -5.64 -21.81
N ASP A 126 6.38 -5.30 -22.19
CA ASP A 126 6.00 -5.17 -23.60
C ASP A 126 6.51 -3.83 -24.15
N HIS A 127 7.83 -3.74 -24.29
CA HIS A 127 8.52 -2.51 -24.72
C HIS A 127 9.77 -2.85 -25.55
N ASP A 128 10.08 -2.03 -26.55
CA ASP A 128 11.16 -2.35 -27.50
C ASP A 128 12.58 -2.13 -26.97
N ILE A 129 12.75 -1.16 -26.07
CA ILE A 129 14.07 -0.78 -25.53
C ILE A 129 14.39 -1.52 -24.22
N ILE A 130 13.58 -1.36 -23.18
CA ILE A 130 13.74 -2.02 -21.89
C ILE A 130 12.84 -3.26 -21.88
N LYS A 131 13.45 -4.44 -21.93
CA LYS A 131 12.72 -5.72 -22.03
C LYS A 131 12.28 -6.28 -20.69
N THR A 132 13.04 -6.01 -19.62
CA THR A 132 12.70 -6.45 -18.27
C THR A 132 12.99 -5.36 -17.26
N THR A 133 12.36 -5.46 -16.09
CA THR A 133 12.71 -4.67 -14.91
C THR A 133 12.63 -5.55 -13.67
N PRO A 134 13.56 -5.41 -12.72
CA PRO A 134 13.43 -6.09 -11.44
C PRO A 134 12.25 -5.49 -10.67
N ILE A 135 11.42 -6.35 -10.08
CA ILE A 135 10.37 -5.99 -9.13
C ILE A 135 10.47 -6.89 -7.89
N ASN A 136 10.05 -6.39 -6.73
CA ASN A 136 10.09 -7.20 -5.51
C ASN A 136 9.14 -8.39 -5.64
N LYS A 137 9.61 -9.60 -5.30
CA LYS A 137 8.86 -10.86 -5.47
C LYS A 137 7.51 -10.88 -4.75
N ILE A 138 7.33 -10.09 -3.68
CA ILE A 138 6.08 -10.05 -2.91
C ILE A 138 4.84 -9.74 -3.77
N VAL A 139 5.03 -9.01 -4.87
CA VAL A 139 3.94 -8.64 -5.80
C VAL A 139 3.27 -9.86 -6.47
N ASP A 140 3.98 -10.99 -6.56
CA ASP A 140 3.44 -12.26 -7.09
C ASP A 140 2.61 -13.01 -6.05
N GLU A 141 2.81 -12.72 -4.75
CA GLU A 141 2.06 -13.35 -3.66
C GLU A 141 0.77 -12.62 -3.34
N ALA A 142 0.56 -11.42 -3.88
CA ALA A 142 -0.56 -10.56 -3.56
C ALA A 142 -1.72 -10.68 -4.56
N ASP A 143 -2.94 -10.81 -4.02
CA ASP A 143 -4.19 -10.78 -4.77
C ASP A 143 -4.64 -9.34 -5.05
N VAL A 144 -4.26 -8.41 -4.17
CA VAL A 144 -4.56 -6.98 -4.24
C VAL A 144 -3.32 -6.18 -3.86
N ILE A 145 -3.02 -5.14 -4.65
CA ILE A 145 -1.99 -4.13 -4.39
C ILE A 145 -2.68 -2.76 -4.53
#